data_AF-A0A168N9Q3-F1
#
_entry.id   AF-A0A168N9Q3-F1
#
_cell.length_a   1.000
_cell.length_b   1.000
_cell.length_c   1.000
_cell.angle_alpha   90.00
_cell.angle_beta   90.00
_cell.angle_gamma   90.00
#
_symmetry.space_group_name_H-M   'P 1'
#
loop_
_entity.id
_entity.type
_entity.pdbx_description
1 polymer ?
#
loop_
_entity_poly.entity_id
_entity_poly.type
_entity_poly.pdbx_seq_one_letter_code
_entity_poly.pdbx_strand_id
1 'polypeptide(L)'
;MIPDPDYALATKAYEAHSNMNAMLLLHVIHSRQLEPLSASVVEQLAKAMIYCGDYDEPLILPETITFIRTLLDRTTLPCITSVDEAIRTSCTNPSSIPVICPATTTMSAVYYLNRYIKKFGRFTHSYYATQRLFLVAYLVASKYIHANVKCLVVTPPHEPRLAEEEEAATQLLRRLGNGLMDNHAINAAQLRSMEMEFLHFLDYQLWIGPKSPLQLWSWFHKALDSYSTCYHTRS
;
A
#
# COMPACT_ATOMS: atom_id res chain seq x y z
N MET A 1 19.85 2.49 25.09
CA MET A 1 19.86 1.94 23.72
C MET A 1 19.83 3.10 22.76
N ILE A 2 20.85 3.25 21.92
CA ILE A 2 20.82 4.22 20.81
C ILE A 2 19.92 3.58 19.74
N PRO A 3 18.85 4.25 19.26
CA PRO A 3 18.01 3.69 18.22
C PRO A 3 18.84 3.48 16.95
N ASP A 4 18.59 2.37 16.26
CA ASP A 4 19.18 2.06 14.96
C ASP A 4 18.96 3.26 14.00
N PRO A 5 20.01 3.79 13.35
CA PRO A 5 19.87 4.93 12.43
C PRO A 5 18.84 4.68 11.33
N ASP A 6 18.69 3.45 10.86
CA ASP A 6 17.71 3.11 9.83
C ASP A 6 16.28 3.21 10.37
N TYR A 7 16.08 2.88 11.65
CA TYR A 7 14.80 3.01 12.33
C TYR A 7 14.38 4.48 12.48
N ALA A 8 15.29 5.35 12.88
CA ALA A 8 15.02 6.79 12.97
C ALA A 8 14.65 7.41 11.60
N LEU A 9 15.30 6.96 10.53
CA LEU A 9 14.98 7.38 9.16
C LEU A 9 13.60 6.86 8.72
N ALA A 10 13.24 5.63 9.06
CA ALA A 10 11.93 5.06 8.74
C ALA A 10 10.79 5.83 9.43
N THR A 11 10.90 6.10 10.74
CA THR A 11 9.91 6.92 11.46
C THR A 11 9.79 8.30 10.82
N LYS A 12 10.93 8.94 10.52
CA LYS A 12 10.94 10.25 9.84
C LYS A 12 10.29 10.20 8.45
N ALA A 13 10.42 9.11 7.70
CA ALA A 13 9.81 8.95 6.38
C ALA A 13 8.28 9.04 6.44
N TYR A 14 7.67 8.45 7.47
CA TYR A 14 6.22 8.50 7.70
C TYR A 14 5.74 9.84 8.26
N GLU A 15 6.60 10.53 9.01
CA GLU A 15 6.31 11.83 9.64
C GLU A 15 6.64 13.04 8.78
N ALA A 16 7.38 12.86 7.67
CA ALA A 16 7.78 13.91 6.74
C ALA A 16 6.61 14.43 5.88
N HIS A 17 5.50 14.79 6.52
CA HIS A 17 4.32 15.33 5.86
C HIS A 17 4.30 16.87 5.95
N SER A 18 4.04 17.52 4.82
CA SER A 18 3.60 18.92 4.84
C SER A 18 2.10 18.96 5.09
N ASN A 19 1.61 19.95 5.85
CA ASN A 19 0.17 20.13 6.07
C ASN A 19 -0.59 20.20 4.73
N MET A 20 0.02 20.80 3.70
CA MET A 20 -0.52 20.83 2.35
C MET A 20 -0.67 19.41 1.76
N ASN A 21 0.36 18.57 1.81
CA ASN A 21 0.28 17.20 1.29
C ASN A 21 -0.80 16.38 2.01
N ALA A 22 -0.88 16.50 3.33
CA ALA A 22 -1.91 15.84 4.13
C ALA A 22 -3.32 16.28 3.70
N MET A 23 -3.54 17.59 3.53
CA MET A 23 -4.83 18.13 3.07
C MET A 23 -5.20 17.67 1.65
N LEU A 24 -4.22 17.62 0.74
CA LEU A 24 -4.44 17.14 -0.62
C LEU A 24 -4.77 15.64 -0.66
N LEU A 25 -4.12 14.84 0.18
CA LEU A 25 -4.44 13.42 0.32
C LEU A 25 -5.84 13.22 0.91
N LEU A 26 -6.19 13.98 1.94
CA LEU A 26 -7.54 13.98 2.50
C LEU A 26 -8.59 14.33 1.44
N HIS A 27 -8.33 15.35 0.61
CA HIS A 27 -9.19 15.70 -0.51
C HIS A 27 -9.38 14.53 -1.49
N VAL A 28 -8.29 13.84 -1.87
CA VAL A 28 -8.37 12.65 -2.74
C VAL A 28 -9.24 11.55 -2.13
N ILE A 29 -9.11 11.29 -0.82
CA ILE A 29 -9.92 10.30 -0.11
C ILE A 29 -11.40 10.69 -0.12
N HIS A 30 -11.73 11.96 0.14
CA HIS A 30 -13.09 12.48 0.06
C HIS A 30 -13.67 12.38 -1.34
N SER A 31 -12.94 12.78 -2.37
CA SER A 31 -13.40 12.71 -3.75
C SER A 31 -13.73 11.27 -4.18
N ARG A 32 -13.13 10.26 -3.54
CA ARG A 32 -13.36 8.86 -3.89
C ARG A 32 -14.64 8.27 -3.29
N GLN A 33 -15.20 8.87 -2.23
CA GLN A 33 -16.45 8.41 -1.60
C GLN A 33 -16.42 6.92 -1.19
N LEU A 34 -15.25 6.41 -0.78
CA LEU A 34 -15.02 5.00 -0.39
C LEU A 34 -15.32 3.96 -1.49
N GLU A 35 -15.52 4.38 -2.74
CA GLU A 35 -15.89 3.45 -3.80
C GLU A 35 -14.78 2.41 -4.07
N PRO A 36 -15.13 1.11 -4.17
CA PRO A 36 -14.17 0.04 -4.44
C PRO A 36 -13.59 0.14 -5.85
N LEU A 37 -12.44 -0.49 -6.09
CA LEU A 37 -11.92 -0.63 -7.46
C LEU A 37 -12.87 -1.51 -8.28
N SER A 38 -13.12 -1.12 -9.52
CA SER A 38 -13.94 -1.94 -10.43
C SER A 38 -13.24 -3.25 -10.78
N ALA A 39 -14.02 -4.27 -11.17
CA ALA A 39 -13.46 -5.56 -11.57
C ALA A 39 -12.43 -5.46 -12.70
N SER A 40 -12.66 -4.56 -13.67
CA SER A 40 -11.73 -4.31 -14.78
C SER A 40 -10.41 -3.69 -14.30
N VAL A 41 -10.47 -2.74 -13.36
CA VAL A 41 -9.25 -2.13 -12.79
C VAL A 41 -8.44 -3.16 -11.99
N VAL A 42 -9.12 -4.03 -11.24
CA VAL A 42 -8.45 -5.14 -10.52
C VAL A 42 -7.77 -6.10 -11.48
N GLU A 43 -8.42 -6.45 -12.61
CA GLU A 43 -7.81 -7.31 -13.63
C GLU A 43 -6.58 -6.65 -14.27
N GLN A 44 -6.65 -5.35 -14.61
CA GLN A 44 -5.51 -4.61 -15.14
C GLN A 44 -4.36 -4.53 -14.14
N LEU A 45 -4.66 -4.36 -12.86
CA LEU A 45 -3.66 -4.38 -11.79
C LEU A 45 -2.99 -5.76 -11.69
N ALA A 46 -3.77 -6.84 -11.79
CA ALA A 46 -3.23 -8.19 -11.81
C ALA A 46 -2.27 -8.39 -13.01
N LYS A 47 -2.70 -8.01 -14.22
CA LYS A 47 -1.84 -8.05 -15.42
C LYS A 47 -0.55 -7.24 -15.24
N ALA A 48 -0.64 -6.05 -14.62
CA ALA A 48 0.53 -5.23 -14.34
C ALA A 48 1.49 -5.90 -13.35
N MET A 49 0.97 -6.53 -12.28
CA MET A 49 1.78 -7.29 -11.33
C MET A 49 2.50 -8.46 -12.01
N ILE A 50 1.82 -9.20 -12.89
CA ILE A 50 2.40 -10.31 -13.65
C ILE A 50 3.51 -9.82 -14.57
N TYR A 51 3.23 -8.77 -15.35
CA TYR A 51 4.22 -8.19 -16.26
C TYR A 51 5.49 -7.70 -15.54
N CYS A 52 5.30 -7.02 -14.40
CA CYS A 52 6.40 -6.45 -13.61
C CYS A 52 7.18 -7.51 -12.81
N GLY A 53 6.49 -8.59 -12.39
CA GLY A 53 7.09 -9.76 -11.74
C GLY A 53 7.64 -10.80 -12.71
N ASP A 54 7.47 -10.60 -14.02
CA ASP A 54 8.11 -11.37 -15.09
C ASP A 54 8.11 -12.88 -14.88
N TYR A 55 6.92 -13.39 -14.61
CA TYR A 55 6.62 -14.81 -14.58
C TYR A 55 5.50 -15.08 -15.61
N ASP A 56 5.60 -16.21 -16.29
CA ASP A 56 4.76 -16.53 -17.44
C ASP A 56 4.09 -17.89 -17.20
N GLU A 57 3.00 -17.89 -16.42
CA GLU A 57 2.19 -19.08 -16.22
C GLU A 57 0.70 -18.75 -16.38
N PRO A 58 -0.04 -19.49 -17.22
CA PRO A 58 -1.42 -19.18 -17.60
C PRO A 58 -2.43 -19.26 -16.44
N LEU A 59 -2.08 -19.93 -15.34
CA LEU A 59 -2.96 -20.07 -14.17
C LEU A 59 -2.82 -18.94 -13.14
N ILE A 60 -1.85 -18.02 -13.31
CA ILE A 60 -1.55 -17.02 -12.27
C ILE A 60 -2.50 -15.81 -12.31
N LEU A 61 -3.09 -15.46 -13.45
CA LEU A 61 -3.97 -14.28 -13.53
C LEU A 61 -5.20 -14.38 -12.60
N PRO A 62 -5.99 -15.47 -12.61
CA PRO A 62 -7.10 -15.64 -11.67
C PRO A 62 -6.67 -15.62 -10.19
N GLU A 63 -5.52 -16.23 -9.87
CA GLU A 63 -4.97 -16.22 -8.51
C GLU A 63 -4.56 -14.82 -8.07
N THR A 64 -3.91 -14.06 -8.96
CA THR A 64 -3.48 -12.67 -8.70
C THR A 64 -4.69 -11.76 -8.49
N ILE A 65 -5.75 -11.93 -9.30
CA ILE A 65 -7.02 -11.21 -9.11
C ILE A 65 -7.62 -11.54 -7.74
N THR A 66 -7.64 -12.82 -7.36
CA THR A 66 -8.17 -13.28 -6.07
C THR A 66 -7.36 -12.71 -4.90
N PHE A 67 -6.04 -12.69 -5.03
CA PHE A 67 -5.12 -12.07 -4.07
C PHE A 67 -5.45 -10.58 -3.86
N ILE A 68 -5.54 -9.80 -4.94
CA ILE A 68 -5.85 -8.36 -4.88
C ILE A 68 -7.22 -8.12 -4.24
N ARG A 69 -8.27 -8.83 -4.69
CA ARG A 69 -9.62 -8.67 -4.13
C ARG A 69 -9.65 -8.99 -2.65
N THR A 70 -9.04 -10.10 -2.25
CA THR A 70 -9.00 -10.49 -0.84
C THR A 70 -8.27 -9.45 0.00
N LEU A 71 -7.16 -8.89 -0.48
CA LEU A 71 -6.46 -7.81 0.21
C LEU A 71 -7.35 -6.57 0.40
N LEU A 72 -8.04 -6.12 -0.66
CA LEU A 72 -8.94 -4.98 -0.60
C LEU A 72 -10.10 -5.21 0.38
N ASP A 73 -10.78 -6.35 0.26
CA ASP A 73 -11.94 -6.69 1.08
C ASP A 73 -11.57 -6.84 2.55
N ARG A 74 -10.46 -7.54 2.85
CA ARG A 74 -10.02 -7.82 4.23
C ARG A 74 -9.45 -6.61 4.95
N THR A 75 -8.98 -5.60 4.22
CA THR A 75 -8.45 -4.35 4.78
C THR A 75 -9.46 -3.21 4.77
N THR A 76 -10.66 -3.43 4.25
CA THR A 76 -11.77 -2.47 4.34
C THR A 76 -12.26 -2.33 5.79
N LEU A 77 -12.62 -1.11 6.19
CA LEU A 77 -13.27 -0.85 7.47
C LEU A 77 -14.71 -1.42 7.47
N PRO A 78 -15.08 -2.27 8.44
CA PRO A 78 -16.43 -2.85 8.49
C PRO A 78 -17.46 -1.81 8.94
N CYS A 79 -18.69 -1.93 8.43
CA CYS A 79 -19.86 -1.17 8.87
C CYS A 79 -19.76 0.36 8.74
N ILE A 80 -18.92 0.87 7.84
CA ILE A 80 -18.78 2.32 7.60
C ILE A 80 -19.81 2.80 6.58
N THR A 81 -20.44 3.94 6.89
CA THR A 81 -21.48 4.55 6.05
C THR A 81 -21.06 5.86 5.39
N SER A 82 -19.94 6.47 5.82
CA SER A 82 -19.44 7.73 5.27
C SER A 82 -17.92 7.84 5.31
N VAL A 83 -17.36 8.72 4.46
CA VAL A 83 -15.91 8.99 4.45
C VAL A 83 -15.42 9.54 5.80
N ASP A 84 -16.18 10.45 6.41
CA ASP A 84 -15.83 11.06 7.70
C ASP A 84 -15.78 10.03 8.84
N GLU A 85 -16.71 9.07 8.84
CA GLU A 85 -16.72 7.96 9.79
C GLU A 85 -15.50 7.05 9.55
N ALA A 86 -15.14 6.78 8.29
CA ALA A 86 -13.96 6.00 7.94
C ALA A 86 -12.67 6.65 8.46
N ILE A 87 -12.53 7.96 8.22
CA ILE A 87 -11.39 8.76 8.65
C ILE A 87 -11.27 8.73 10.17
N ARG A 88 -12.37 9.03 10.87
CA ARG A 88 -12.38 9.06 12.34
C ARG A 88 -12.01 7.71 12.92
N THR A 89 -12.66 6.65 12.44
CA THR A 89 -12.44 5.27 12.91
C THR A 89 -11.01 4.80 12.67
N SER A 90 -10.45 5.13 11.50
CA SER A 90 -9.05 4.79 11.21
C SER A 90 -8.08 5.61 12.08
N CYS A 91 -8.28 6.92 12.21
CA CYS A 91 -7.32 7.79 12.91
C CYS A 91 -7.33 7.60 14.44
N THR A 92 -8.42 7.08 15.01
CA THR A 92 -8.48 6.69 16.43
C THR A 92 -7.91 5.29 16.67
N ASN A 93 -7.69 4.49 15.61
CA ASN A 93 -7.04 3.20 15.72
C ASN A 93 -5.52 3.39 15.85
N PRO A 94 -4.84 2.68 16.77
CA PRO A 94 -3.38 2.67 16.80
C PRO A 94 -2.77 2.11 15.50
N SER A 95 -3.45 1.20 14.81
CA SER A 95 -2.95 0.55 13.59
C SER A 95 -3.46 1.24 12.32
N SER A 96 -2.62 1.30 11.27
CA SER A 96 -3.00 1.75 9.92
C SER A 96 -3.88 0.77 9.14
N ILE A 97 -4.11 -0.41 9.73
CA ILE A 97 -5.01 -1.46 9.22
C ILE A 97 -6.16 -1.62 10.22
N PRO A 98 -7.42 -1.75 9.78
CA PRO A 98 -7.94 -1.59 8.41
C PRO A 98 -7.74 -0.15 7.89
N VAL A 99 -7.75 0.00 6.56
CA VAL A 99 -7.40 1.28 5.90
C VAL A 99 -8.64 2.14 5.62
N ILE A 100 -8.45 3.46 5.57
CA ILE A 100 -9.52 4.44 5.26
C ILE A 100 -10.14 4.16 3.88
N CYS A 101 -9.30 3.99 2.86
CA CYS A 101 -9.73 3.80 1.47
C CYS A 101 -8.79 2.80 0.76
N PRO A 102 -9.15 1.51 0.69
CA PRO A 102 -8.32 0.46 0.09
C PRO A 102 -7.90 0.75 -1.36
N ALA A 103 -8.77 1.38 -2.14
CA ALA A 103 -8.47 1.81 -3.49
C ALA A 103 -7.31 2.84 -3.52
N THR A 104 -7.39 3.90 -2.73
CA THR A 104 -6.35 4.94 -2.66
C THR A 104 -5.04 4.39 -2.09
N THR A 105 -5.11 3.48 -1.10
CA THR A 105 -3.95 2.78 -0.57
C THR A 105 -3.27 1.92 -1.65
N THR A 106 -4.06 1.16 -2.41
CA THR A 106 -3.57 0.32 -3.51
C THR A 106 -2.83 1.15 -4.57
N MET A 107 -3.39 2.29 -4.93
CA MET A 107 -2.76 3.16 -5.94
C MET A 107 -1.46 3.76 -5.46
N SER A 108 -1.41 4.15 -4.18
CA SER A 108 -0.18 4.64 -3.55
C SER A 108 0.88 3.55 -3.52
N ALA A 109 0.49 2.31 -3.21
CA ALA A 109 1.38 1.14 -3.29
C ALA A 109 1.92 0.94 -4.71
N VAL A 110 1.05 0.97 -5.72
CA VAL A 110 1.44 0.86 -7.14
C VAL A 110 2.35 2.01 -7.56
N TYR A 111 2.15 3.22 -7.03
CA TYR A 111 3.06 4.34 -7.26
C TYR A 111 4.46 4.09 -6.70
N TYR A 112 4.58 3.54 -5.49
CA TYR A 112 5.86 3.15 -4.92
C TYR A 112 6.53 2.03 -5.70
N LEU A 113 5.77 1.01 -6.10
CA LEU A 113 6.28 -0.08 -6.92
C LEU A 113 6.75 0.40 -8.30
N ASN A 114 6.05 1.36 -8.90
CA ASN A 114 6.49 1.97 -10.16
C ASN A 114 7.81 2.75 -9.99
N ARG A 115 8.03 3.41 -8.84
CA ARG A 115 9.31 4.05 -8.53
C ARG A 115 10.42 3.01 -8.35
N TYR A 116 10.12 1.92 -7.65
CA TYR A 116 11.02 0.77 -7.53
C TYR A 116 11.43 0.24 -8.92
N ILE A 117 10.45 -0.01 -9.80
CA ILE A 117 10.70 -0.50 -11.16
C ILE A 117 11.61 0.44 -11.96
N LYS A 118 11.36 1.75 -11.88
CA LYS A 118 12.18 2.74 -12.59
C LYS A 118 13.63 2.76 -12.13
N LYS A 119 13.90 2.41 -10.86
CA LYS A 119 15.24 2.42 -10.27
C LYS A 119 15.97 1.09 -10.44
N PHE A 120 15.26 -0.04 -10.32
CA PHE A 120 15.87 -1.37 -10.24
C PHE A 120 15.44 -2.33 -11.36
N GLY A 121 14.48 -1.97 -12.20
CA GLY A 121 13.96 -2.81 -13.29
C GLY A 121 12.77 -3.66 -12.87
N ARG A 122 12.84 -4.98 -13.06
CA ARG A 122 11.72 -5.90 -12.75
C ARG A 122 11.67 -6.18 -11.24
N PHE A 123 10.52 -6.60 -10.71
CA PHE A 123 10.37 -6.88 -9.28
C PHE A 123 11.22 -8.08 -8.82
N THR A 124 11.04 -9.19 -9.52
CA THR A 124 11.56 -10.53 -9.21
C THR A 124 11.16 -11.44 -10.38
N HIS A 125 11.51 -12.72 -10.34
CA HIS A 125 11.01 -13.76 -11.26
C HIS A 125 10.17 -14.80 -10.49
N SER A 126 9.58 -14.39 -9.37
CA SER A 126 8.80 -15.26 -8.49
C SER A 126 7.45 -14.63 -8.14
N TYR A 127 6.39 -15.39 -8.37
CA TYR A 127 5.01 -14.99 -8.06
C TYR A 127 4.84 -14.58 -6.59
N TYR A 128 5.27 -15.43 -5.66
CA TYR A 128 5.12 -15.18 -4.23
C TYR A 128 5.99 -14.01 -3.74
N ALA A 129 7.20 -13.84 -4.28
CA ALA A 129 8.00 -12.67 -3.98
C ALA A 129 7.32 -11.37 -4.48
N THR A 130 6.66 -11.41 -5.64
CA THR A 130 5.88 -10.28 -6.17
C THR A 130 4.69 -9.94 -5.27
N GLN A 131 3.94 -10.95 -4.80
CA GLN A 131 2.85 -10.75 -3.86
C GLN A 131 3.34 -10.13 -2.54
N ARG A 132 4.44 -10.64 -1.97
CA ARG A 132 5.03 -10.08 -0.74
C ARG A 132 5.51 -8.65 -0.93
N LEU A 133 6.16 -8.35 -2.06
CA LEU A 133 6.58 -6.98 -2.39
C LEU A 133 5.35 -6.05 -2.51
N PHE A 134 4.26 -6.53 -3.10
CA PHE A 134 3.01 -5.78 -3.16
C PHE A 134 2.41 -5.55 -1.77
N LEU A 135 2.39 -6.57 -0.90
CA LEU A 135 1.93 -6.44 0.49
C LEU A 135 2.74 -5.40 1.27
N VAL A 136 4.06 -5.40 1.10
CA VAL A 136 4.95 -4.42 1.73
C VAL A 136 4.66 -3.02 1.22
N ALA A 137 4.56 -2.82 -0.09
CA ALA A 137 4.21 -1.52 -0.67
C ALA A 137 2.84 -1.03 -0.19
N TYR A 138 1.87 -1.95 -0.04
CA TYR A 138 0.55 -1.67 0.50
C TYR A 138 0.60 -1.28 1.99
N LEU A 139 1.40 -1.98 2.79
CA LEU A 139 1.61 -1.65 4.20
C LEU A 139 2.24 -0.27 4.35
N VAL A 140 3.31 0.04 3.60
CA VAL A 140 3.96 1.36 3.60
C VAL A 140 2.98 2.45 3.18
N ALA A 141 2.19 2.22 2.12
CA ALA A 141 1.15 3.15 1.71
C ALA A 141 0.10 3.38 2.81
N SER A 142 -0.34 2.30 3.47
CA SER A 142 -1.32 2.38 4.55
C SER A 142 -0.81 3.23 5.72
N LYS A 143 0.43 2.99 6.17
CA LYS A 143 1.07 3.71 7.27
C LYS A 143 1.27 5.19 6.93
N TYR A 144 1.75 5.47 5.72
CA TYR A 144 1.91 6.84 5.24
C TYR A 144 0.58 7.60 5.19
N ILE A 145 -0.47 7.02 4.59
CA ILE A 145 -1.79 7.64 4.53
C ILE A 145 -2.35 7.85 5.93
N HIS A 146 -2.27 6.83 6.78
CA HIS A 146 -2.76 6.89 8.15
C HIS A 146 -2.07 8.01 8.94
N ALA A 147 -0.74 8.10 8.91
CA ALA A 147 0.02 9.14 9.59
C ALA A 147 -0.33 10.56 9.10
N ASN A 148 -0.45 10.73 7.77
CA ASN A 148 -0.80 12.02 7.17
C ASN A 148 -2.24 12.46 7.49
N VAL A 149 -3.20 11.53 7.57
CA VAL A 149 -4.59 11.90 7.89
C VAL A 149 -4.75 12.08 9.41
N LYS A 150 -4.13 11.22 10.22
CA LYS A 150 -4.17 11.30 11.70
C LYS A 150 -3.64 12.64 12.19
N CYS A 151 -2.61 13.22 11.56
CA CYS A 151 -2.07 14.52 11.96
C CYS A 151 -3.03 15.71 11.74
N LEU A 152 -4.04 15.56 10.88
CA LEU A 152 -5.08 16.58 10.66
C LEU A 152 -6.28 16.41 11.61
N VAL A 153 -6.53 15.17 12.06
CA VAL A 153 -7.77 14.79 12.76
C VAL A 153 -7.56 14.70 14.28
N VAL A 154 -6.39 14.27 14.73
CA VAL A 154 -6.07 14.01 16.14
C VAL A 154 -4.93 14.92 16.58
N THR A 155 -5.17 15.73 17.60
CA THR A 155 -4.11 16.48 18.29
C THR A 155 -3.18 15.47 19.01
N PRO A 156 -1.89 15.41 18.71
CA PRO A 156 -1.05 14.29 19.14
C PRO A 156 -0.80 14.30 20.66
N PRO A 157 -1.00 13.18 21.38
CA PRO A 157 -0.32 12.95 22.65
C PRO A 157 1.12 12.47 22.41
N HIS A 158 2.00 12.75 23.38
CA HIS A 158 3.46 12.84 23.24
C HIS A 158 4.23 11.51 23.43
N GLU A 159 3.64 10.33 23.17
CA GLU A 159 4.18 9.01 23.58
C GLU A 159 4.46 8.01 22.43
N PRO A 160 5.33 6.99 22.66
CA PRO A 160 6.13 6.37 21.60
C PRO A 160 5.36 5.38 20.71
N ARG A 161 5.49 5.59 19.40
CA ARG A 161 4.76 4.97 18.27
C ARG A 161 5.23 3.57 17.84
N LEU A 162 6.25 3.01 18.49
CA LEU A 162 6.84 1.69 18.16
C LEU A 162 5.80 0.56 18.16
N ALA A 163 4.87 0.57 19.11
CA ALA A 163 3.82 -0.45 19.21
C ALA A 163 2.76 -0.33 18.10
N GLU A 164 2.48 0.90 17.61
CA GLU A 164 1.54 1.16 16.52
C GLU A 164 2.04 0.56 15.19
N GLU A 165 3.36 0.63 14.95
CA GLU A 165 3.98 0.13 13.72
C GLU A 165 4.05 -1.41 13.64
N GLU A 166 4.28 -2.08 14.77
CA GLU A 166 4.28 -3.55 14.89
C GLU A 166 2.87 -4.14 14.74
N GLU A 167 1.87 -3.45 15.29
CA GLU A 167 0.48 -3.87 15.24
C GLU A 167 -0.03 -3.91 13.78
N ALA A 168 0.34 -2.95 12.94
CA ALA A 168 -0.14 -2.89 11.56
C ALA A 168 0.26 -4.12 10.71
N ALA A 169 1.52 -4.56 10.79
CA ALA A 169 2.01 -5.75 10.07
C ALA A 169 1.29 -7.01 10.56
N THR A 170 1.15 -7.15 11.88
CA THR A 170 0.45 -8.27 12.51
C THR A 170 -1.03 -8.30 12.12
N GLN A 171 -1.70 -7.14 12.14
CA GLN A 171 -3.10 -7.04 11.74
C GLN A 171 -3.32 -7.34 10.26
N LEU A 172 -2.41 -6.89 9.38
CA LEU A 172 -2.50 -7.18 7.95
C LEU A 172 -2.45 -8.69 7.71
N LEU A 173 -1.44 -9.37 8.24
CA LEU A 173 -1.28 -10.82 8.08
C LEU A 173 -2.46 -11.58 8.70
N ARG A 174 -2.90 -11.20 9.91
CA ARG A 174 -4.07 -11.79 10.56
C ARG A 174 -5.34 -11.67 9.71
N ARG A 175 -5.53 -10.54 9.02
CA ARG A 175 -6.71 -10.28 8.18
C ARG A 175 -6.69 -11.05 6.87
N LEU A 176 -5.52 -11.25 6.28
CA LEU A 176 -5.37 -12.08 5.09
C LEU A 176 -5.55 -13.57 5.42
N GLY A 177 -5.30 -13.95 6.67
CA GLY A 177 -5.39 -15.33 7.14
C GLY A 177 -4.29 -16.21 6.54
N ASN A 178 -4.26 -17.47 6.97
CA ASN A 178 -3.25 -18.42 6.48
C ASN A 178 -3.48 -18.78 4.98
N GLY A 179 -4.75 -18.79 4.54
CA GLY A 179 -5.17 -19.26 3.21
C GLY A 179 -4.62 -18.54 1.98
N LEU A 180 -4.11 -17.31 2.09
CA LEU A 180 -3.57 -16.57 0.94
C LEU A 180 -2.11 -16.94 0.64
N MET A 181 -1.39 -17.49 1.63
CA MET A 181 0.06 -17.67 1.59
C MET A 181 0.52 -19.00 2.22
N ASP A 182 -0.34 -20.01 2.35
CA ASP A 182 -0.09 -21.24 3.13
C ASP A 182 1.23 -21.97 2.79
N ASN A 183 1.67 -21.96 1.52
CA ASN A 183 2.92 -22.60 1.10
C ASN A 183 4.17 -21.69 1.24
N HIS A 184 3.97 -20.40 1.49
CA HIS A 184 5.01 -19.36 1.54
C HIS A 184 4.70 -18.30 2.60
N ALA A 185 4.24 -18.74 3.77
CA ALA A 185 3.81 -17.85 4.83
C ALA A 185 4.96 -16.93 5.26
N ILE A 186 4.67 -15.63 5.37
CA ILE A 186 5.56 -14.66 6.00
C ILE A 186 4.98 -14.32 7.37
N ASN A 187 5.85 -14.12 8.35
CA ASN A 187 5.45 -13.61 9.66
C ASN A 187 5.61 -12.09 9.75
N ALA A 188 5.08 -11.49 10.83
CA ALA A 188 5.11 -10.05 11.02
C ALA A 188 6.54 -9.48 11.14
N ALA A 189 7.50 -10.25 11.66
CA ALA A 189 8.90 -9.82 11.73
C ALA A 189 9.55 -9.76 10.34
N GLN A 190 9.29 -10.76 9.49
CA GLN A 190 9.74 -10.77 8.10
C GLN A 190 9.12 -9.63 7.31
N LEU A 191 7.81 -9.39 7.45
CA LEU A 191 7.12 -8.30 6.76
C LEU A 191 7.69 -6.93 7.17
N ARG A 192 8.07 -6.76 8.45
CA ARG A 192 8.77 -5.57 8.95
C ARG A 192 10.18 -5.40 8.37
N SER A 193 10.96 -6.49 8.29
CA SER A 193 12.28 -6.44 7.64
C SER A 193 12.15 -5.98 6.19
N MET A 194 11.20 -6.56 5.45
CA MET A 194 10.95 -6.17 4.06
C MET A 194 10.45 -4.73 3.95
N GLU A 195 9.64 -4.25 4.91
CA GLU A 195 9.23 -2.84 5.00
C GLU A 195 10.44 -1.91 5.10
N MET A 196 11.39 -2.19 6.00
CA MET A 196 12.60 -1.39 6.16
C MET A 196 13.45 -1.35 4.89
N GLU A 197 13.67 -2.52 4.26
CA GLU A 197 14.37 -2.62 2.99
C GLU A 197 13.65 -1.83 1.88
N PHE A 198 12.32 -1.91 1.83
CA PHE A 198 11.52 -1.19 0.85
C PHE A 198 11.59 0.33 1.04
N LEU A 199 11.58 0.82 2.29
CA LEU A 199 11.80 2.22 2.61
C LEU A 199 13.19 2.70 2.13
N HIS A 200 14.21 1.87 2.34
CA HIS A 200 15.56 2.14 1.83
C HIS A 200 15.58 2.25 0.29
N PHE A 201 14.90 1.34 -0.41
CA PHE A 201 14.78 1.41 -1.89
C PHE A 201 14.10 2.68 -2.38
N LEU A 202 13.13 3.20 -1.61
CA LEU A 202 12.44 4.46 -1.87
C LEU A 202 13.21 5.69 -1.41
N ASP A 203 14.46 5.54 -0.94
CA ASP A 203 15.28 6.61 -0.36
C ASP A 203 14.59 7.32 0.80
N TYR A 204 13.72 6.61 1.54
CA TYR A 204 12.88 7.13 2.63
C TYR A 204 11.94 8.27 2.20
N GLN A 205 11.64 8.36 0.90
CA GLN A 205 10.79 9.39 0.31
C GLN A 205 9.42 8.82 0.00
N LEU A 206 8.40 9.17 0.77
CA LEU A 206 7.04 8.60 0.67
C LEU A 206 6.00 9.52 0.04
N TRP A 207 6.39 10.57 -0.68
CA TRP A 207 5.40 11.36 -1.42
C TRP A 207 4.69 10.51 -2.48
N ILE A 208 3.41 10.81 -2.68
CA ILE A 208 2.52 10.12 -3.61
C ILE A 208 2.13 11.02 -4.78
N GLY A 209 2.03 10.41 -5.95
CA GLY A 209 1.74 11.08 -7.21
C GLY A 209 2.99 11.74 -7.83
N PRO A 210 3.02 11.90 -9.18
CA PRO A 210 4.20 12.42 -9.89
C PRO A 210 4.66 13.81 -9.44
N LYS A 211 3.71 14.69 -9.11
CA LYS A 211 3.95 16.05 -8.62
C LYS A 211 3.13 16.40 -7.38
N SER A 212 1.98 15.75 -7.20
CA SER A 212 1.01 16.03 -6.15
C SER A 212 0.08 14.82 -5.98
N PRO A 213 -0.48 14.59 -4.77
CA PRO A 213 -1.49 13.56 -4.53
C PRO A 213 -2.69 13.66 -5.49
N LEU A 214 -3.05 14.87 -5.94
CA LEU A 214 -4.18 15.09 -6.86
C LEU A 214 -4.00 14.39 -8.22
N GLN A 215 -2.76 14.15 -8.64
CA GLN A 215 -2.47 13.49 -9.91
C GLN A 215 -2.49 11.96 -9.80
N LEU A 216 -2.56 11.39 -8.59
CA LEU A 216 -2.42 9.96 -8.35
C LEU A 216 -3.39 9.13 -9.19
N TRP A 217 -4.67 9.53 -9.25
CA TRP A 217 -5.70 8.83 -10.04
C TRP A 217 -5.45 8.88 -11.54
N SER A 218 -5.23 10.07 -12.09
CA SER A 218 -4.94 10.23 -13.52
C SER A 218 -3.66 9.51 -13.94
N TRP A 219 -2.66 9.48 -13.05
CA TRP A 219 -1.40 8.76 -13.29
C TRP A 219 -1.61 7.25 -13.22
N PHE A 220 -2.38 6.77 -12.24
CA PHE A 220 -2.61 5.35 -12.02
C PHE A 220 -3.28 4.69 -13.22
N HIS A 221 -4.33 5.29 -13.79
CA HIS A 221 -4.97 4.77 -15.00
C HIS A 221 -3.99 4.70 -16.18
N LYS A 222 -3.21 5.76 -16.42
CA LYS A 222 -2.18 5.75 -17.48
C LYS A 222 -1.11 4.68 -17.25
N ALA A 223 -0.70 4.47 -16.01
CA ALA A 223 0.28 3.45 -15.67
C ALA A 223 -0.28 2.05 -15.93
N LEU A 224 -1.52 1.77 -15.51
CA LEU A 224 -2.18 0.49 -15.77
C LEU A 224 -2.39 0.23 -17.27
N ASP A 225 -2.83 1.23 -18.02
CA ASP A 225 -2.99 1.11 -19.49
C ASP A 225 -1.66 0.74 -20.16
N SER A 226 -0.56 1.38 -19.73
CA SER A 226 0.79 1.08 -20.22
C SER A 226 1.19 -0.36 -19.88
N TYR A 227 1.02 -0.79 -18.63
CA TYR A 227 1.39 -2.15 -18.22
C TYR A 227 0.51 -3.22 -18.88
N SER A 228 -0.78 -2.96 -19.05
CA SER A 228 -1.71 -3.84 -19.75
C SER A 228 -1.30 -4.02 -21.21
N THR A 229 -0.92 -2.92 -21.89
CA THR A 229 -0.38 -2.99 -23.26
C THR A 229 0.88 -3.85 -23.30
N CYS A 230 1.82 -3.64 -22.38
CA CYS A 230 3.06 -4.41 -22.33
C CYS A 230 2.86 -5.89 -21.99
N TYR A 231 1.87 -6.22 -21.14
CA TYR A 231 1.46 -7.59 -20.85
C TYR A 231 1.02 -8.31 -22.14
N HIS A 232 0.14 -7.68 -22.92
CA HIS A 232 -0.37 -8.26 -24.18
C HIS A 232 0.68 -8.39 -25.29
N THR A 233 1.75 -7.59 -25.28
CA THR A 233 2.84 -7.74 -26.26
C THR A 233 3.84 -8.85 -25.93
N ARG A 234 3.76 -9.42 -24.71
CA ARG A 234 4.70 -10.44 -24.21
C ARG A 234 4.12 -11.85 -24.30
N SER A 235 2.80 -11.98 -24.18
CA SER A 235 2.03 -13.21 -24.43
C SER A 235 1.90 -13.51 -25.92
#